data_AF-A0A6G0Z8Y7-F1
#
_entry.id   AF-A0A6G0Z8Y7-F1
#
_cell.length_a   1.000
_cell.length_b   1.000
_cell.length_c   1.000
_cell.angle_alpha   90.00
_cell.angle_beta   90.00
_cell.angle_gamma   90.00
#
_symmetry.space_group_name_H-M   'P 1'
#
loop_
_entity.id
_entity.type
_entity.pdbx_description
1 polymer ?
#
loop_
_entity_poly.entity_id
_entity_poly.type
_entity_poly.pdbx_seq_one_letter_code
_entity_poly.pdbx_strand_id
1 'polypeptide(L)'
;KNHHYCPGVVFDISQAFNGVWNIDLLYKLKNIKSIQYFLLIQTYLENRTFVVRLFNSFYSYFYIQAEVPQGSDLSPDLFNIYLLFSILFNTIK
;
A
#
# COMPACT_ATOMS: atom_id res chain seq x y z
N LYS A 1 -43.35 8.91 18.81
CA LYS A 1 -42.36 7.87 18.43
C LYS A 1 -41.02 8.57 18.32
N ASN A 2 -40.10 8.32 19.26
CA ASN A 2 -38.79 8.96 19.25
C ASN A 2 -37.88 8.19 18.28
N HIS A 3 -37.54 8.81 17.17
CA HIS A 3 -36.56 8.25 16.24
C HIS A 3 -35.17 8.55 16.81
N HIS A 4 -34.51 7.53 17.34
CA HIS A 4 -33.09 7.61 17.69
C HIS A 4 -32.29 7.56 16.39
N TYR A 5 -31.67 8.68 16.02
CA TYR A 5 -30.78 8.76 14.87
C TYR A 5 -29.36 8.46 15.32
N CYS A 6 -28.69 7.54 14.63
CA CYS A 6 -27.26 7.27 14.82
C CYS A 6 -26.52 7.80 13.57
N PRO A 7 -25.94 9.01 13.62
CA PRO A 7 -25.20 9.53 12.48
C PRO A 7 -23.90 8.74 12.30
N GLY A 8 -23.67 8.27 11.08
CA GLY A 8 -22.41 7.64 10.66
C GLY A 8 -21.69 8.51 9.64
N VAL A 9 -20.36 8.51 9.70
CA VAL A 9 -19.49 9.15 8.70
C VAL A 9 -18.62 8.07 8.08
N VAL A 10 -18.63 8.00 6.75
CA VAL A 10 -17.80 7.07 5.98
C VAL A 10 -16.80 7.90 5.20
N PHE A 11 -15.52 7.55 5.32
CA PHE A 11 -14.43 8.18 4.59
C PHE A 11 -13.95 7.26 3.48
N ASP A 12 -13.74 7.84 2.30
CA ASP A 12 -13.08 7.18 1.17
C ASP A 12 -11.69 7.79 0.98
N ILE A 13 -10.69 6.93 0.82
CA ILE A 13 -9.29 7.35 0.66
C ILE A 13 -8.96 7.28 -0.83
N SER A 14 -8.94 8.45 -1.48
CA SER A 14 -8.55 8.54 -2.88
C SER A 14 -7.11 8.03 -3.07
N GLN A 15 -6.89 7.18 -4.08
CA GLN A 15 -5.56 6.69 -4.46
C GLN A 15 -4.78 6.04 -3.30
N ALA A 16 -5.49 5.25 -2.47
CA ALA A 16 -4.97 4.55 -1.31
C ALA A 16 -3.78 3.58 -1.54
N PHE A 17 -3.22 3.48 -2.75
CA PHE A 17 -2.07 2.63 -3.08
C PHE A 17 -0.90 3.40 -3.73
N ASN A 18 -1.10 4.69 -4.04
CA ASN A 18 -0.14 5.50 -4.80
C ASN A 18 0.79 6.36 -3.92
N GLY A 19 0.50 6.54 -2.62
CA GLY A 19 1.26 7.43 -1.72
C GLY A 19 1.35 6.94 -0.27
N VAL A 20 1.39 5.62 -0.10
CA VAL A 20 1.32 4.90 1.18
C VAL A 20 2.71 4.57 1.73
N TRP A 21 3.73 4.38 0.89
CA TRP A 21 5.03 3.86 1.29
C TRP A 21 6.07 4.95 1.34
N ASN A 22 6.05 5.71 2.44
CA ASN A 22 7.10 6.69 2.72
C ASN A 22 8.36 6.03 3.31
N ILE A 23 9.53 6.61 3.07
CA ILE A 23 10.84 6.13 3.55
C ILE A 23 10.84 5.89 5.06
N ASP A 24 10.14 6.72 5.83
CA ASP A 24 10.01 6.60 7.28
C ASP A 24 9.33 5.31 7.73
N LEU A 25 8.35 4.81 6.96
CA LEU A 25 7.66 3.56 7.26
C LEU A 25 8.56 2.36 6.97
N LEU A 26 9.28 2.38 5.84
CA LEU A 26 10.26 1.35 5.50
C LEU A 26 11.34 1.23 6.59
N TYR A 27 11.82 2.37 7.09
CA TYR A 27 12.79 2.41 8.19
C TYR A 27 12.20 1.86 9.50
N LYS A 28 10.95 2.20 9.84
CA LYS A 28 10.27 1.65 11.02
C LYS A 28 10.05 0.14 10.93
N LEU A 29 9.68 -0.38 9.75
CA LEU A 29 9.52 -1.81 9.51
C LEU A 29 10.83 -2.57 9.68
N LYS A 30 11.95 -2.00 9.22
CA LYS A 30 13.29 -2.54 9.44
C LYS A 30 13.64 -2.69 10.93
N ASN A 31 13.14 -1.79 11.77
CA ASN A 31 13.45 -1.77 13.20
C ASN A 31 12.58 -2.75 14.02
N ILE A 32 11.42 -3.18 13.50
CA ILE A 32 10.43 -3.96 14.25
C ILE A 32 10.41 -5.44 13.82
N LYS A 33 10.83 -5.75 12.58
CA LYS A 33 10.83 -7.12 12.04
C LYS A 33 12.19 -7.55 11.53
N SER A 34 12.37 -8.87 11.45
CA SER A 34 13.53 -9.52 10.83
C SER A 34 13.81 -8.93 9.44
N ILE A 35 15.10 -8.74 9.13
CA ILE A 35 15.63 -8.16 7.87
C ILE A 35 15.00 -8.77 6.60
N GLN A 36 14.54 -10.02 6.69
CA GLN A 36 13.91 -10.77 5.61
C GLN A 36 12.60 -10.14 5.13
N TYR A 37 11.74 -9.68 6.06
CA TYR A 37 10.47 -9.06 5.70
C TYR A 37 10.69 -7.68 5.06
N PHE A 38 11.67 -6.93 5.57
CA PHE A 38 12.05 -5.66 4.98
C PHE A 38 12.53 -5.84 3.53
N LEU A 39 13.42 -6.81 3.29
CA LEU A 39 13.92 -7.13 1.95
C LEU A 39 12.79 -7.56 1.01
N LEU A 40 11.86 -8.40 1.47
CA LEU A 40 10.72 -8.85 0.67
C LEU A 40 9.79 -7.69 0.27
N ILE A 41 9.52 -6.78 1.19
CA ILE A 41 8.72 -5.59 0.89
C ILE A 41 9.47 -4.67 -0.06
N GLN A 42 10.76 -4.46 0.16
CA GLN A 42 11.59 -3.61 -0.70
C GLN A 42 11.63 -4.13 -2.14
N THR A 43 11.88 -5.42 -2.35
CA THR A 43 11.90 -6.02 -3.69
C THR A 43 10.52 -6.02 -4.36
N TYR A 44 9.45 -6.04 -3.57
CA TYR A 44 8.08 -5.92 -4.07
C TYR A 44 7.70 -4.49 -4.48
N LEU A 45 8.28 -3.46 -3.85
CA LEU A 45 7.98 -2.06 -4.16
C LEU A 45 8.87 -1.50 -5.28
N GLU A 46 10.14 -1.93 -5.35
CA GLU A 46 11.14 -1.36 -6.25
C GLU A 46 11.26 -2.09 -7.61
N ASN A 47 11.76 -1.38 -8.63
CA ASN A 47 12.15 -1.92 -9.94
C ASN A 47 11.09 -2.73 -10.68
N ARG A 48 9.81 -2.44 -10.43
CA ARG A 48 8.71 -3.13 -11.10
C ARG A 48 8.51 -2.65 -12.52
N THR A 49 8.22 -3.60 -13.40
CA THR A 49 7.85 -3.33 -14.79
C THR A 49 6.56 -4.05 -15.15
N PHE A 50 5.86 -3.54 -16.15
CA PHE A 50 4.72 -4.20 -16.79
C PHE A 50 4.89 -4.17 -18.31
N VAL A 51 4.17 -5.08 -18.97
CA VAL A 51 4.13 -5.18 -20.43
C VAL A 51 2.68 -5.09 -20.87
N VAL A 52 2.44 -4.31 -21.91
CA VAL A 52 1.13 -4.24 -22.57
C VAL A 52 1.07 -5.32 -23.65
N ARG A 53 -0.02 -6.08 -23.70
CA ARG A 53 -0.32 -7.02 -24.79
C ARG A 53 -1.48 -6.45 -25.62
N LEU A 54 -1.28 -6.32 -26.93
CA LEU A 54 -2.35 -6.02 -27.88
C LEU A 54 -2.43 -7.19 -28.86
N PHE A 55 -3.61 -7.81 -28.99
CA PHE A 55 -3.79 -9.02 -29.80
C PHE A 55 -2.80 -10.14 -29.42
N ASN A 56 -1.91 -10.52 -30.35
CA ASN A 56 -0.89 -11.55 -30.20
C ASN A 56 0.53 -10.99 -30.02
N SER A 57 0.71 -9.68 -29.88
CA SER A 57 2.01 -9.07 -29.66
C SER A 57 2.12 -8.45 -28.26
N PHE A 58 3.31 -8.61 -27.68
CA PHE A 58 3.74 -7.90 -26.48
C PHE A 58 4.52 -6.64 -26.88
N TYR A 59 4.27 -5.53 -26.19
CA TYR A 59 4.94 -4.26 -26.41
C TYR A 59 6.14 -4.10 -25.47
N SER A 60 6.79 -2.94 -25.51
CA SER A 60 7.92 -2.61 -24.65
C SER A 60 7.59 -2.72 -23.15
N TYR A 61 8.63 -2.93 -22.35
CA TYR A 61 8.53 -2.88 -20.89
C TYR A 61 8.37 -1.43 -20.43
N PHE A 62 7.44 -1.21 -19.51
CA PHE A 62 7.20 0.07 -18.86
C PHE A 62 7.45 -0.04 -17.36
N TYR A 63 8.07 0.97 -16.76
CA TYR A 63 8.29 1.02 -15.32
C TYR A 63 7.04 1.46 -14.58
N ILE A 64 6.76 0.81 -13.44
CA ILE A 64 5.67 1.20 -12.55
C ILE A 64 6.20 2.23 -11.55
N GLN A 65 5.69 3.46 -11.62
CA GLN A 65 6.02 4.53 -10.67
C GLN A 65 5.13 4.56 -9.43
N ALA A 66 3.98 3.86 -9.46
CA ALA A 66 3.14 3.71 -8.27
C ALA A 66 3.90 2.93 -7.20
N GLU A 67 3.56 3.13 -5.92
CA GLU A 67 4.21 2.46 -4.80
C GLU A 67 3.66 1.05 -4.58
N VAL A 68 2.34 0.85 -4.53
CA VAL A 68 1.72 -0.49 -4.49
C VAL A 68 0.94 -0.76 -5.78
N PRO A 69 1.11 -1.93 -6.42
CA PRO A 69 0.38 -2.25 -7.64
C PRO A 69 -1.05 -2.63 -7.26
N GLN A 70 -2.03 -1.86 -7.74
CA GLN A 70 -3.43 -2.22 -7.57
C GLN A 70 -3.72 -3.59 -8.22
N GLY A 71 -4.34 -4.49 -7.47
CA GLY A 71 -4.73 -5.82 -7.96
C GLY A 71 -3.73 -6.93 -7.70
N SER A 72 -2.65 -6.70 -6.95
CA SER A 72 -1.83 -7.81 -6.47
C SER A 72 -2.34 -8.35 -5.12
N ASP A 73 -2.13 -9.63 -4.87
CA ASP A 73 -2.60 -10.31 -3.66
C ASP A 73 -2.02 -9.74 -2.37
N LEU A 74 -0.80 -9.19 -2.43
CA LEU A 74 -0.11 -8.61 -1.28
C LEU A 74 -0.54 -7.16 -0.98
N SER A 75 -1.23 -6.50 -1.90
CA SER A 75 -1.60 -5.09 -1.76
C SER A 75 -2.51 -4.81 -0.55
N PRO A 76 -3.56 -5.61 -0.29
CA PRO A 76 -4.41 -5.41 0.88
C PRO A 76 -3.66 -5.60 2.20
N ASP A 77 -2.78 -6.62 2.28
CA ASP A 77 -1.98 -6.88 3.48
C ASP A 77 -1.02 -5.74 3.77
N LEU A 78 -0.33 -5.26 2.73
CA LEU A 78 0.57 -4.12 2.79
C LEU A 78 -0.17 -2.84 3.22
N PHE A 79 -1.36 -2.60 2.68
CA PHE A 79 -2.19 -1.45 3.09
C PHE A 79 -2.63 -1.54 4.55
N ASN A 80 -3.03 -2.72 5.03
CA ASN A 80 -3.38 -2.94 6.43
C ASN A 80 -2.20 -2.70 7.37
N ILE A 81 -1.00 -3.17 6.99
CA ILE A 81 0.25 -2.89 7.72
C ILE A 81 0.51 -1.39 7.78
N TYR A 82 0.39 -0.69 6.65
CA TYR A 82 0.53 0.76 6.62
C TYR A 82 -0.45 1.44 7.58
N LEU A 83 -1.73 1.12 7.49
CA LEU A 83 -2.77 1.74 8.30
C LEU A 83 -2.51 1.50 9.79
N LEU A 84 -2.15 0.27 10.15
CA LEU A 84 -1.79 -0.11 11.51
C LEU A 84 -0.63 0.74 12.03
N PHE A 85 0.45 0.86 11.26
CA PHE A 85 1.62 1.65 11.65
C PHE A 85 1.34 3.16 11.69
N SER A 86 0.59 3.68 10.73
CA SER A 86 0.25 5.10 10.64
C SER A 86 -0.66 5.52 11.79
N ILE A 87 -1.68 4.73 12.12
CA ILE A 87 -2.60 5.02 13.22
C ILE A 87 -1.94 4.81 14.58
N LEU A 88 -1.30 3.65 14.84
CA LEU A 88 -0.72 3.37 16.16
C LEU A 88 0.35 4.37 16.57
N PHE A 89 1.20 4.83 15.65
CA PHE A 89 2.29 5.75 15.99
C PHE A 89 1.86 7.22 16.08
N ASN A 90 0.81 7.64 15.35
CA ASN A 90 0.27 8.99 15.50
C ASN A 90 -0.61 9.14 16.75
N THR A 91 -1.09 8.03 17.32
CA THR A 91 -1.94 8.03 18.53
C THR A 91 -1.13 7.93 19.84
N ILE A 92 0.19 7.69 19.76
CA ILE A 92 1.11 7.64 20.94
C ILE A 92 2.07 8.85 20.93
N LYS A 93 1.57 10.03 20.55
CA LYS A 93 2.24 11.30 20.84
C LYS A 93 1.37 12.15 21.75
#